data_AF-A0A7Y1Y427-F1
#
_entry.id   AF-A0A7Y1Y427-F1
#
_cell.length_a   1.000
_cell.length_b   1.000
_cell.length_c   1.000
_cell.angle_alpha   90.00
_cell.angle_beta   90.00
_cell.angle_gamma   90.00
#
_symmetry.space_group_name_H-M   'P 1'
#
loop_
_entity.id
_entity.type
_entity.pdbx_description
1 polymer ?
#
loop_
_entity_poly.entity_id
_entity_poly.type
_entity_poly.pdbx_seq_one_letter_code
_entity_poly.pdbx_strand_id
1 'polypeptide(L)'
;MLAAVVTAKPAPAAADEAGVYFDPVVKKMEGWTVHVDPALLEGGAGAELGERALRMLADHLHRISLLVPPDRLEKLRTCEIWIEHEHPKLGNMQYHPDEGWLRRHGHDPRLAKKVHITHAAALLSRDQLLKHPAVVLHELAHAYHDQVLGFDHGPIVQAYKRAMARGTYEEVLLYTGKKTRHYGATNHKEYFAEGTEAWFYRNDFYPFVRAELKEHDPLLYKELREIWGE
;
A
#
# COMPACT_ATOMS: atom_id res chain seq x y z
N MET A 1 -26.75 20.81 -59.06
CA MET A 1 -26.06 19.53 -58.84
C MET A 1 -24.66 19.81 -58.34
N LEU A 2 -24.37 19.45 -57.08
CA LEU A 2 -23.07 19.05 -56.53
C LEU A 2 -23.28 18.89 -55.01
N ALA A 3 -23.56 17.66 -54.59
CA ALA A 3 -23.65 17.29 -53.19
C ALA A 3 -22.23 17.05 -52.66
N ALA A 4 -21.83 17.78 -51.63
CA ALA A 4 -20.58 17.54 -50.92
C ALA A 4 -20.75 16.31 -50.02
N VAL A 5 -19.98 15.26 -50.31
CA VAL A 5 -19.87 14.06 -49.46
C VAL A 5 -18.97 14.41 -48.28
N VAL A 6 -19.55 14.53 -47.09
CA VAL A 6 -18.78 14.57 -45.84
C VAL A 6 -18.45 13.13 -45.47
N THR A 7 -17.19 12.73 -45.66
CA THR A 7 -16.69 11.45 -45.16
C THR A 7 -16.48 11.56 -43.65
N ALA A 8 -17.32 10.89 -42.87
CA ALA A 8 -17.12 10.77 -41.43
C ALA A 8 -15.80 10.03 -41.15
N LYS A 9 -14.96 10.64 -40.30
CA LYS A 9 -13.74 10.02 -39.78
C LYS A 9 -14.15 8.83 -38.91
N PRO A 10 -13.58 7.62 -39.09
CA PRO A 10 -13.96 6.49 -38.25
C PRO A 10 -13.63 6.82 -36.79
N ALA A 11 -14.56 6.52 -35.89
CA ALA A 11 -14.30 6.52 -34.46
C ALA A 11 -13.11 5.60 -34.18
N PRO A 12 -12.19 5.95 -33.26
CA PRO A 12 -11.13 5.04 -32.89
C PRO A 12 -11.76 3.75 -32.38
N ALA A 13 -11.31 2.62 -32.93
CA ALA A 13 -11.64 1.31 -32.40
C ALA A 13 -11.27 1.28 -30.91
N ALA A 14 -12.17 0.74 -30.10
CA ALA A 14 -11.89 0.48 -28.69
C ALA A 14 -10.60 -0.35 -28.61
N ALA A 15 -9.62 0.14 -27.86
CA ALA A 15 -8.40 -0.59 -27.61
C ALA A 15 -8.76 -1.78 -26.72
N ASP A 16 -8.87 -2.97 -27.33
CA ASP A 16 -8.65 -4.23 -26.65
C ASP A 16 -7.14 -4.33 -26.32
N GLU A 17 -6.69 -3.58 -25.31
CA GLU A 17 -5.49 -3.96 -24.58
C GLU A 17 -5.95 -4.85 -23.43
N ALA A 18 -6.08 -6.15 -23.71
CA ALA A 18 -6.24 -7.14 -22.67
C ALA A 18 -5.08 -6.95 -21.68
N GLY A 19 -5.37 -6.43 -20.48
CA GLY A 19 -4.43 -6.49 -19.37
C GLY A 19 -3.99 -7.95 -19.22
N VAL A 20 -2.71 -8.18 -18.95
CA VAL A 20 -2.22 -9.53 -18.66
C VAL A 20 -2.84 -9.94 -17.32
N TYR A 21 -4.01 -10.56 -17.39
CA TYR A 21 -4.72 -11.10 -16.25
C TYR A 21 -4.33 -12.56 -16.11
N PHE A 22 -4.12 -12.99 -14.87
CA PHE A 22 -3.97 -14.39 -14.52
C PHE A 22 -5.03 -14.76 -13.48
N ASP A 23 -5.35 -16.05 -13.37
CA ASP A 23 -6.17 -16.53 -12.27
C ASP A 23 -5.27 -16.91 -11.09
N PRO A 24 -5.36 -16.21 -9.95
CA PRO A 24 -4.47 -16.45 -8.82
C PRO A 24 -4.77 -17.78 -8.15
N VAL A 25 -3.74 -18.39 -7.57
CA VAL A 25 -3.91 -19.44 -6.57
C VAL A 25 -4.07 -18.78 -5.21
N VAL A 26 -5.20 -19.05 -4.55
CA VAL A 26 -5.50 -18.50 -3.22
C VAL A 26 -4.82 -19.33 -2.13
N LYS A 27 -4.07 -18.66 -1.25
CA LYS A 27 -3.41 -19.25 -0.08
C LYS A 27 -3.83 -18.53 1.20
N LYS A 28 -3.73 -19.25 2.32
CA LYS A 28 -3.83 -18.66 3.67
C LYS A 28 -2.43 -18.52 4.26
N MET A 29 -2.09 -17.32 4.73
CA MET A 29 -0.76 -17.00 5.27
C MET A 29 -0.92 -16.07 6.47
N GLU A 30 -0.46 -16.50 7.65
CA GLU A 30 -0.53 -15.71 8.90
C GLU A 30 -1.92 -15.16 9.26
N GLY A 31 -2.99 -15.79 8.73
CA GLY A 31 -4.39 -15.37 8.90
C GLY A 31 -4.95 -14.49 7.76
N TRP A 32 -4.14 -14.09 6.79
CA TRP A 32 -4.59 -13.37 5.59
C TRP A 32 -4.95 -14.32 4.44
N THR A 33 -5.87 -13.86 3.58
CA THR A 33 -6.05 -14.40 2.22
C THR A 33 -5.04 -13.75 1.29
N VAL A 34 -4.22 -14.57 0.61
CA VAL A 34 -3.22 -14.12 -0.35
C VAL A 34 -3.51 -14.74 -1.72
N HIS A 35 -3.71 -13.89 -2.72
CA HIS A 35 -3.87 -14.23 -4.14
C HIS A 35 -2.49 -14.26 -4.79
N VAL A 36 -2.02 -15.44 -5.17
CA VAL A 36 -0.64 -15.64 -5.65
C VAL A 36 -0.66 -15.92 -7.15
N ASP A 37 0.15 -15.17 -7.90
CA ASP A 37 0.48 -15.47 -9.29
C ASP A 37 1.01 -16.91 -9.43
N PRO A 38 0.38 -17.77 -10.26
CA PRO A 38 0.84 -19.13 -10.50
C PRO A 38 2.31 -19.21 -10.96
N ALA A 39 2.87 -18.17 -11.58
CA ALA A 39 4.28 -18.13 -11.94
C ALA A 39 5.23 -18.21 -10.74
N LEU A 40 4.78 -17.82 -9.53
CA LEU A 40 5.55 -17.88 -8.28
C LEU A 40 5.46 -19.25 -7.58
N LEU A 41 4.70 -20.20 -8.12
CA LEU A 41 4.47 -21.50 -7.50
C LEU A 41 5.27 -22.60 -8.19
N GLU A 42 5.29 -23.80 -7.59
CA GLU A 42 5.95 -24.97 -8.16
C GLU A 42 5.50 -25.22 -9.61
N GLY A 43 6.45 -25.38 -10.53
CA GLY A 43 6.21 -25.49 -11.98
C GLY A 43 6.03 -24.15 -12.72
N GLY A 44 5.93 -23.03 -12.00
CA GLY A 44 5.91 -21.68 -12.55
C GLY A 44 7.30 -21.15 -12.92
N ALA A 45 7.34 -20.18 -13.86
CA ALA A 45 8.60 -19.61 -14.36
C ALA A 45 9.43 -18.87 -13.30
N GLY A 46 8.81 -18.43 -12.21
CA GLY A 46 9.43 -17.73 -11.08
C GLY A 46 9.40 -18.53 -9.78
N ALA A 47 9.30 -19.87 -9.82
CA ALA A 47 9.10 -20.71 -8.63
C ALA A 47 10.14 -20.49 -7.52
N GLU A 48 11.44 -20.43 -7.85
CA GLU A 48 12.51 -20.19 -6.86
C GLU A 48 12.42 -18.81 -6.20
N LEU A 49 12.10 -17.79 -7.00
CA LEU A 49 11.83 -16.45 -6.50
C LEU A 49 10.60 -16.44 -5.59
N GLY A 50 9.52 -17.11 -6.03
CA GLY A 50 8.27 -17.20 -5.30
C GLY A 50 8.40 -17.90 -3.96
N GLU A 51 9.17 -18.99 -3.85
CA GLU A 51 9.43 -19.64 -2.56
C GLU A 51 10.02 -18.65 -1.54
N ARG A 52 11.02 -17.87 -1.98
CA ARG A 52 11.71 -16.90 -1.12
C ARG A 52 10.84 -15.67 -0.82
N ALA A 53 10.15 -15.14 -1.83
CA ALA A 53 9.31 -13.96 -1.69
C ALA A 53 8.08 -14.23 -0.82
N LEU A 54 7.41 -15.38 -0.99
CA LEU A 54 6.30 -15.78 -0.13
C LEU A 54 6.75 -16.04 1.31
N ARG A 55 7.94 -16.59 1.51
CA ARG A 55 8.54 -16.71 2.84
C ARG A 55 8.77 -15.34 3.49
N MET A 56 9.30 -14.37 2.73
CA MET A 56 9.48 -13.00 3.21
C MET A 56 8.16 -12.30 3.50
N LEU A 57 7.14 -12.49 2.64
CA LEU A 57 5.79 -11.98 2.90
C LEU A 57 5.22 -12.56 4.21
N ALA A 58 5.38 -13.87 4.43
CA ALA A 58 4.98 -14.49 5.69
C ALA A 58 5.71 -13.88 6.90
N ASP A 59 7.01 -13.56 6.79
CA ASP A 59 7.75 -12.86 7.85
C ASP A 59 7.18 -11.46 8.16
N HIS A 60 6.89 -10.66 7.13
CA HIS A 60 6.24 -9.36 7.31
C HIS A 60 4.89 -9.50 8.02
N LEU A 61 4.04 -10.42 7.55
CA LEU A 61 2.71 -10.63 8.13
C LEU A 61 2.76 -11.20 9.55
N HIS A 62 3.71 -12.10 9.83
CA HIS A 62 3.90 -12.67 11.15
C HIS A 62 4.29 -11.57 12.15
N ARG A 63 5.27 -10.73 11.79
CA ARG A 63 5.67 -9.58 12.60
C ARG A 63 4.51 -8.61 12.85
N ILE A 64 3.70 -8.30 11.83
CA ILE A 64 2.50 -7.47 12.00
C ILE A 64 1.53 -8.13 12.98
N SER A 65 1.33 -9.45 12.90
CA SER A 65 0.44 -10.19 13.80
C SER A 65 0.87 -10.16 15.27
N LEU A 66 2.17 -9.99 15.54
CA LEU A 66 2.71 -9.85 16.90
C LEU A 66 2.61 -8.41 17.43
N LEU A 67 2.66 -7.41 16.54
CA LEU A 67 2.68 -5.99 16.90
C LEU A 67 1.28 -5.41 17.08
N VAL A 68 0.29 -5.87 16.30
CA VAL A 68 -1.05 -5.29 16.28
C VAL A 68 -1.98 -6.00 17.28
N PRO A 69 -2.76 -5.28 18.11
CA PRO A 69 -3.69 -5.91 19.04
C PRO A 69 -4.73 -6.81 18.35
N PRO A 70 -5.17 -7.91 19.00
CA PRO A 70 -5.96 -8.95 18.34
C PRO A 70 -7.23 -8.46 17.65
N ASP A 71 -7.99 -7.56 18.27
CA ASP A 71 -9.25 -7.03 17.74
C ASP A 71 -9.06 -6.10 16.52
N ARG A 72 -7.90 -5.45 16.41
CA ARG A 72 -7.49 -4.66 15.24
C ARG A 72 -6.89 -5.56 14.15
N LEU A 73 -6.12 -6.57 14.55
CA LEU A 73 -5.51 -7.55 13.68
C LEU A 73 -6.57 -8.33 12.88
N GLU A 74 -7.66 -8.74 13.53
CA GLU A 74 -8.76 -9.45 12.84
C GLU A 74 -9.39 -8.59 11.73
N LYS A 75 -9.48 -7.26 11.93
CA LYS A 75 -9.93 -6.34 10.88
C LYS A 75 -8.88 -6.17 9.78
N LEU A 76 -7.59 -6.12 10.11
CA LEU A 76 -6.54 -6.08 9.08
C LEU A 76 -6.51 -7.33 8.21
N ARG A 77 -6.83 -8.50 8.79
CA ARG A 77 -6.90 -9.78 8.08
C ARG A 77 -8.06 -9.88 7.08
N THR A 78 -9.05 -9.00 7.15
CA THR A 78 -10.11 -8.92 6.13
C THR A 78 -9.61 -8.30 4.83
N CYS A 79 -8.53 -7.50 4.88
CA CYS A 79 -7.89 -7.01 3.67
C CYS A 79 -7.15 -8.16 2.99
N GLU A 80 -7.52 -8.47 1.75
CA GLU A 80 -6.81 -9.49 0.97
C GLU A 80 -5.55 -8.90 0.34
N ILE A 81 -4.56 -9.76 0.12
CA ILE A 81 -3.27 -9.39 -0.48
C ILE A 81 -3.17 -10.07 -1.84
N TRP A 82 -2.65 -9.37 -2.84
CA TRP A 82 -2.37 -9.88 -4.17
C TRP A 82 -0.89 -9.75 -4.47
N ILE A 83 -0.23 -10.81 -4.91
CA ILE A 83 1.20 -10.81 -5.23
C ILE A 83 1.43 -11.35 -6.63
N GLU A 84 2.20 -10.60 -7.41
CA GLU A 84 2.57 -10.93 -8.78
C GLU A 84 4.05 -11.25 -8.90
N HIS A 85 4.40 -12.08 -9.89
CA HIS A 85 5.80 -12.27 -10.24
C HIS A 85 6.43 -10.95 -10.67
N GLU A 86 5.81 -10.29 -11.65
CA GLU A 86 6.24 -9.01 -12.20
C GLU A 86 5.07 -8.33 -12.93
N HIS A 87 4.45 -7.31 -12.32
CA HIS A 87 3.38 -6.55 -12.96
C HIS A 87 3.95 -5.65 -14.08
N PRO A 88 3.41 -5.67 -15.31
CA PRO A 88 4.04 -5.05 -16.48
C PRO A 88 4.02 -3.51 -16.49
N LYS A 89 3.10 -2.87 -15.76
CA LYS A 89 2.89 -1.41 -15.76
C LYS A 89 3.05 -0.73 -14.38
N LEU A 90 3.04 -1.50 -13.29
CA LEU A 90 3.00 -0.97 -11.91
C LEU A 90 4.27 -1.44 -11.21
N GLY A 91 4.98 -0.51 -10.56
CA GLY A 91 6.27 -0.81 -9.93
C GLY A 91 6.18 -0.94 -8.41
N ASN A 92 5.55 0.00 -7.72
CA ASN A 92 5.52 0.04 -6.26
C ASN A 92 4.42 -0.85 -5.68
N MET A 93 4.64 -1.36 -4.47
CA MET A 93 3.54 -1.93 -3.67
C MET A 93 2.51 -0.84 -3.41
N GLN A 94 1.23 -1.19 -3.49
CA GLN A 94 0.15 -0.21 -3.34
C GLN A 94 -1.18 -0.85 -2.95
N TYR A 95 -1.95 -0.17 -2.11
CA TYR A 95 -3.36 -0.45 -1.87
C TYR A 95 -4.25 0.18 -2.96
N HIS A 96 -5.24 -0.56 -3.46
CA HIS A 96 -6.16 -0.07 -4.50
C HIS A 96 -7.56 0.20 -3.94
N PRO A 97 -7.94 1.46 -3.65
CA PRO A 97 -9.23 1.76 -3.03
C PRO A 97 -10.43 1.74 -3.98
N ASP A 98 -10.20 1.88 -5.30
CA ASP A 98 -11.25 2.13 -6.30
C ASP A 98 -11.10 1.23 -7.53
N GLU A 99 -12.14 0.45 -7.82
CA GLU A 99 -12.23 -0.37 -9.04
C GLU A 99 -12.28 0.50 -10.31
N GLY A 100 -12.90 1.66 -10.24
CA GLY A 100 -13.03 2.56 -11.38
C GLY A 100 -11.68 3.03 -11.92
N TRP A 101 -10.74 3.36 -11.02
CA TRP A 101 -9.38 3.75 -11.37
C TRP A 101 -8.64 2.60 -12.06
N LEU A 102 -8.74 1.37 -11.52
CA LEU A 102 -8.15 0.17 -12.11
C LEU A 102 -8.61 -0.02 -13.56
N ARG A 103 -9.93 0.02 -13.79
CA ARG A 103 -10.52 -0.11 -15.14
C ARG A 103 -10.05 0.99 -16.10
N ARG A 104 -10.05 2.26 -15.65
CA ARG A 104 -9.63 3.40 -16.49
C ARG A 104 -8.16 3.35 -16.90
N HIS A 105 -7.31 2.67 -16.14
CA HIS A 105 -5.88 2.54 -16.40
C HIS A 105 -5.48 1.15 -16.93
N GLY A 106 -6.47 0.28 -17.24
CA GLY A 106 -6.22 -1.03 -17.83
C GLY A 106 -5.63 -2.06 -16.87
N HIS A 107 -5.88 -1.92 -15.56
CA HIS A 107 -5.48 -2.89 -14.53
C HIS A 107 -6.61 -3.85 -14.19
N ASP A 108 -6.29 -4.97 -13.54
CA ASP A 108 -7.27 -5.97 -13.14
C ASP A 108 -8.24 -5.38 -12.08
N PRO A 109 -9.55 -5.30 -12.35
CA PRO A 109 -10.54 -4.80 -11.40
C PRO A 109 -10.59 -5.60 -10.09
N ARG A 110 -10.17 -6.87 -10.11
CA ARG A 110 -10.13 -7.76 -8.92
C ARG A 110 -9.14 -7.29 -7.86
N LEU A 111 -8.19 -6.41 -8.22
CA LEU A 111 -7.27 -5.76 -7.28
C LEU A 111 -7.97 -4.78 -6.34
N ALA A 112 -9.21 -4.37 -6.64
CA ALA A 112 -9.95 -3.43 -5.80
C ALA A 112 -10.06 -3.93 -4.35
N LYS A 113 -9.82 -3.00 -3.42
CA LYS A 113 -9.79 -3.20 -1.97
C LYS A 113 -8.73 -4.21 -1.50
N LYS A 114 -7.64 -4.37 -2.24
CA LYS A 114 -6.50 -5.25 -1.87
C LYS A 114 -5.20 -4.48 -1.77
N VAL A 115 -4.30 -5.00 -0.94
CA VAL A 115 -2.88 -4.66 -1.00
C VAL A 115 -2.26 -5.43 -2.16
N HIS A 116 -1.59 -4.72 -3.07
CA HIS A 116 -0.95 -5.31 -4.24
C HIS A 116 0.57 -5.21 -4.12
N ILE A 117 1.21 -6.38 -4.04
CA ILE A 117 2.64 -6.56 -4.20
C ILE A 117 2.89 -6.84 -5.68
N THR A 118 3.13 -5.78 -6.42
CA THR A 118 3.27 -5.77 -7.88
C THR A 118 4.45 -6.61 -8.37
N HIS A 119 5.55 -6.63 -7.63
CA HIS A 119 6.80 -7.28 -8.01
C HIS A 119 7.32 -8.09 -6.81
N ALA A 120 7.22 -9.43 -6.87
CA ALA A 120 7.65 -10.31 -5.77
C ALA A 120 9.13 -10.11 -5.37
N ALA A 121 10.00 -9.80 -6.34
CA ALA A 121 11.42 -9.53 -6.09
C ALA A 121 11.67 -8.33 -5.16
N ALA A 122 10.75 -7.37 -5.09
CA ALA A 122 10.88 -6.19 -4.23
C ALA A 122 10.92 -6.55 -2.74
N LEU A 123 10.26 -7.64 -2.32
CA LEU A 123 10.30 -8.14 -0.95
C LEU A 123 11.70 -8.61 -0.53
N LEU A 124 12.52 -9.06 -1.50
CA LEU A 124 13.86 -9.57 -1.25
C LEU A 124 14.95 -8.51 -1.46
N SER A 125 14.57 -7.31 -1.92
CA SER A 125 15.52 -6.23 -2.16
C SER A 125 16.10 -5.74 -0.84
N ARG A 126 17.41 -5.92 -0.67
CA ARG A 126 18.14 -5.43 0.50
C ARG A 126 17.97 -3.93 0.69
N ASP A 127 18.02 -3.16 -0.39
CA ASP A 127 17.90 -1.71 -0.33
C ASP A 127 16.48 -1.30 0.08
N GLN A 128 15.46 -2.01 -0.39
CA GLN A 128 14.07 -1.76 0.03
C GLN A 128 13.86 -2.13 1.51
N LEU A 129 14.40 -3.26 1.97
CA LEU A 129 14.34 -3.67 3.38
C LEU A 129 15.05 -2.67 4.31
N LEU A 130 16.15 -2.06 3.86
CA LEU A 130 16.85 -1.03 4.62
C LEU A 130 16.18 0.34 4.53
N LYS A 131 15.53 0.66 3.42
CA LYS A 131 14.78 1.90 3.25
C LYS A 131 13.50 1.86 4.06
N HIS A 132 12.56 1.01 3.64
CA HIS A 132 11.14 1.02 4.02
C HIS A 132 10.71 -0.35 4.59
N PRO A 133 11.15 -0.70 5.80
CA PRO A 133 11.02 -2.05 6.35
C PRO A 133 9.58 -2.38 6.76
N ALA A 134 8.72 -1.36 6.87
CA ALA A 134 7.30 -1.47 7.19
C ALA A 134 6.38 -1.33 5.95
N VAL A 135 6.89 -1.41 4.72
CA VAL A 135 6.09 -1.19 3.49
C VAL A 135 4.80 -2.03 3.42
N VAL A 136 4.82 -3.30 3.87
CA VAL A 136 3.60 -4.13 3.90
C VAL A 136 2.60 -3.60 4.95
N LEU A 137 3.09 -3.12 6.09
CA LEU A 137 2.26 -2.48 7.12
C LEU A 137 1.69 -1.15 6.61
N HIS A 138 2.46 -0.38 5.85
CA HIS A 138 2.01 0.86 5.22
C HIS A 138 0.78 0.63 4.34
N GLU A 139 0.86 -0.34 3.42
CA GLU A 139 -0.27 -0.64 2.54
C GLU A 139 -1.48 -1.21 3.29
N LEU A 140 -1.24 -2.01 4.33
CA LEU A 140 -2.29 -2.48 5.23
C LEU A 140 -2.90 -1.33 6.06
N ALA A 141 -2.14 -0.29 6.39
CA ALA A 141 -2.66 0.91 7.04
C ALA A 141 -3.59 1.68 6.09
N HIS A 142 -3.24 1.84 4.82
CA HIS A 142 -4.17 2.38 3.82
C HIS A 142 -5.47 1.57 3.75
N ALA A 143 -5.37 0.25 3.75
CA ALA A 143 -6.53 -0.63 3.77
C ALA A 143 -7.39 -0.46 5.03
N TYR A 144 -6.78 -0.33 6.21
CA TYR A 144 -7.50 -0.10 7.46
C TYR A 144 -8.20 1.27 7.47
N HIS A 145 -7.52 2.30 6.98
CA HIS A 145 -8.07 3.64 6.87
C HIS A 145 -9.29 3.64 5.95
N ASP A 146 -9.24 2.96 4.81
CA ASP A 146 -10.37 2.86 3.88
C ASP A 146 -11.51 2.00 4.45
N GLN A 147 -11.20 0.74 4.79
CA GLN A 147 -12.22 -0.30 5.01
C GLN A 147 -12.80 -0.30 6.42
N VAL A 148 -12.09 0.26 7.40
CA VAL A 148 -12.50 0.22 8.81
C VAL A 148 -12.86 1.61 9.32
N LEU A 149 -12.02 2.61 9.04
CA LEU A 149 -12.24 3.97 9.54
C LEU A 149 -13.06 4.84 8.58
N GLY A 150 -12.90 4.62 7.28
CA GLY A 150 -13.23 5.57 6.22
C GLY A 150 -12.12 6.61 6.04
N PHE A 151 -11.73 6.90 4.78
CA PHE A 151 -10.70 7.92 4.51
C PHE A 151 -11.06 9.32 5.00
N ASP A 152 -12.34 9.60 5.21
CA ASP A 152 -12.86 10.85 5.77
C ASP A 152 -12.89 10.87 7.30
N HIS A 153 -12.23 9.90 7.97
CA HIS A 153 -12.16 9.83 9.42
C HIS A 153 -11.69 11.17 10.02
N GLY A 154 -12.65 11.88 10.61
CA GLY A 154 -12.50 13.28 11.01
C GLY A 154 -11.26 13.57 11.85
N PRO A 155 -10.97 12.81 12.92
CA PRO A 155 -9.80 13.03 13.75
C PRO A 155 -8.48 13.03 12.98
N ILE A 156 -8.26 12.07 12.08
CA ILE A 156 -7.06 11.99 11.25
C ILE A 156 -6.98 13.16 10.26
N VAL A 157 -8.09 13.50 9.60
CA VAL A 157 -8.14 14.64 8.68
C VAL A 157 -7.81 15.96 9.40
N GLN A 158 -8.28 16.13 10.63
CA GLN A 158 -8.00 17.33 11.42
C GLN A 158 -6.57 17.38 11.96
N ALA A 159 -6.04 16.24 12.43
CA ALA A 159 -4.64 16.13 12.83
C ALA A 159 -3.70 16.49 11.67
N TYR A 160 -3.95 15.90 10.49
CA TYR A 160 -3.21 16.22 9.26
C TYR A 160 -3.23 17.72 8.94
N LYS A 161 -4.42 18.34 8.89
CA LYS A 161 -4.54 19.78 8.58
C LYS A 161 -3.75 20.65 9.55
N ARG A 162 -3.78 20.32 10.84
CA ARG A 162 -3.04 21.06 11.88
C ARG A 162 -1.53 20.86 11.75
N ALA A 163 -1.08 19.64 11.50
CA ALA A 163 0.33 19.33 11.29
C ALA A 163 0.88 20.09 10.07
N MET A 164 0.16 20.07 8.95
CA MET A 164 0.55 20.80 7.73
C MET A 164 0.54 22.32 7.94
N ALA A 165 -0.45 22.87 8.64
CA ALA A 165 -0.49 24.29 8.96
C ALA A 165 0.68 24.77 9.84
N ARG A 166 1.25 23.87 10.65
CA ARG A 166 2.46 24.14 11.45
C ARG A 166 3.75 24.02 10.65
N GLY A 167 3.71 23.43 9.46
CA GLY A 167 4.88 23.21 8.59
C GLY A 167 5.90 22.21 9.14
N THR A 168 5.56 21.43 10.18
CA THR A 168 6.52 20.54 10.87
C THR A 168 6.99 19.37 10.00
N TYR A 169 6.23 19.04 8.96
CA TYR A 169 6.52 17.97 8.00
C TYR A 169 7.23 18.46 6.71
N GLU A 170 7.47 19.78 6.57
CA GLU A 170 8.06 20.35 5.34
C GLU A 170 9.57 20.07 5.21
N GLU A 171 10.27 19.89 6.34
CA GLU A 171 11.70 19.58 6.35
C GLU A 171 12.03 18.62 7.50
N VAL A 172 12.02 17.32 7.23
CA VAL A 172 12.34 16.24 8.18
C VAL A 172 13.52 15.41 7.71
N LEU A 173 14.13 14.63 8.60
CA LEU A 173 15.15 13.68 8.21
C LEU A 173 14.55 12.50 7.44
N LEU A 174 15.16 12.15 6.33
CA LEU A 174 14.99 10.88 5.61
C LEU A 174 15.92 9.83 6.24
N TYR A 175 15.63 8.54 6.06
CA TYR A 175 16.48 7.42 6.52
C TYR A 175 17.95 7.49 6.08
N THR A 176 18.25 8.29 5.04
CA THR A 176 19.61 8.57 4.56
C THR A 176 20.35 9.66 5.36
N GLY A 177 19.69 10.31 6.31
CA GLY A 177 20.19 11.46 7.06
C GLY A 177 20.02 12.81 6.33
N LYS A 178 19.53 12.81 5.08
CA LYS A 178 19.22 14.05 4.35
C LYS A 178 17.91 14.64 4.84
N LYS A 179 17.77 15.96 4.74
CA LYS A 179 16.50 16.65 4.97
C LYS A 179 15.64 16.67 3.70
N THR A 180 14.34 16.42 3.84
CA THR A 180 13.36 16.44 2.76
C THR A 180 11.95 16.71 3.30
N ARG A 181 11.00 17.01 2.41
CA ARG A 181 9.58 17.03 2.77
C ARG A 181 9.12 15.61 3.10
N HIS A 182 8.45 15.44 4.25
CA HIS A 182 7.96 14.14 4.68
C HIS A 182 6.90 13.60 3.72
N TYR A 183 6.94 12.30 3.40
CA TYR A 183 5.95 11.70 2.51
C TYR A 183 4.50 11.83 2.99
N GLY A 184 4.26 11.71 4.30
CA GLY A 184 2.97 11.98 4.95
C GLY A 184 2.41 13.39 4.74
N ALA A 185 3.22 14.35 4.27
CA ALA A 185 2.74 15.68 3.90
C ALA A 185 1.97 15.72 2.57
N THR A 186 1.94 14.61 1.82
CA THR A 186 1.27 14.49 0.52
C THR A 186 -0.25 14.57 0.66
N ASN A 187 -0.82 13.79 1.58
CA ASN A 187 -2.25 13.81 1.91
C ASN A 187 -2.50 13.10 3.26
N HIS A 188 -3.72 13.21 3.79
CA HIS A 188 -4.11 12.62 5.08
C HIS A 188 -4.06 11.08 5.12
N LYS A 189 -4.07 10.40 3.96
CA LYS A 189 -3.94 8.94 3.89
C LYS A 189 -2.49 8.53 4.12
N GLU A 190 -1.55 9.17 3.42
CA GLU A 190 -0.11 8.95 3.65
C GLU A 190 0.28 9.36 5.08
N TYR A 191 -0.26 10.47 5.58
CA TYR A 191 -0.04 10.89 6.97
C TYR A 191 -0.43 9.80 7.98
N PHE A 192 -1.55 9.11 7.76
CA PHE A 192 -1.97 8.00 8.60
C PHE A 192 -1.09 6.76 8.45
N ALA A 193 -0.74 6.39 7.21
CA ALA A 193 0.08 5.22 6.93
C ALA A 193 1.50 5.37 7.51
N GLU A 194 2.15 6.49 7.23
CA GLU A 194 3.47 6.85 7.76
C GLU A 194 3.49 6.93 9.30
N GLY A 195 2.46 7.53 9.89
CA GLY A 195 2.29 7.55 11.34
C GLY A 195 2.15 6.15 11.94
N THR A 196 1.41 5.28 11.25
CA THR A 196 1.22 3.86 11.65
C THR A 196 2.54 3.09 11.56
N GLU A 197 3.39 3.37 10.58
CA GLU A 197 4.75 2.82 10.56
C GLU A 197 5.55 3.21 11.79
N ALA A 198 5.63 4.51 12.09
CA ALA A 198 6.35 4.99 13.27
C ALA A 198 5.74 4.44 14.58
N TRP A 199 4.44 4.18 14.61
CA TRP A 199 3.74 3.63 15.77
C TRP A 199 4.18 2.21 16.13
N PHE A 200 4.19 1.30 15.15
CA PHE A 200 4.49 -0.11 15.38
C PHE A 200 5.93 -0.50 15.07
N TYR A 201 6.61 0.26 14.21
CA TYR A 201 7.92 -0.11 13.70
C TYR A 201 8.75 1.12 13.31
N ARG A 202 9.80 0.91 12.49
CA ARG A 202 10.66 1.99 12.01
C ARG A 202 10.11 2.56 10.69
N ASN A 203 9.80 3.85 10.67
CA ASN A 203 9.48 4.61 9.47
C ASN A 203 10.77 5.01 8.69
N ASP A 204 10.66 5.37 7.41
CA ASP A 204 11.77 5.87 6.60
C ASP A 204 11.89 7.41 6.56
N PHE A 205 10.91 8.12 7.12
CA PHE A 205 10.96 9.55 7.43
C PHE A 205 10.84 9.80 8.94
N TYR A 206 11.50 10.85 9.45
CA TYR A 206 11.31 11.31 10.82
C TYR A 206 9.90 11.91 10.98
N PRO A 207 9.12 11.54 12.01
CA PRO A 207 9.49 10.69 13.14
C PRO A 207 9.64 9.21 12.78
N PHE A 208 10.79 8.62 13.12
CA PHE A 208 11.14 7.24 12.74
C PHE A 208 10.50 6.20 13.65
N VAL A 209 10.23 6.55 14.90
CA VAL A 209 9.69 5.65 15.93
C VAL A 209 8.64 6.33 16.80
N ARG A 210 7.86 5.54 17.53
CA ARG A 210 6.71 5.98 18.34
C ARG A 210 7.05 7.06 19.37
N ALA A 211 8.23 7.00 19.97
CA ALA A 211 8.69 8.02 20.93
C ALA A 211 8.92 9.38 20.24
N GLU A 212 9.53 9.38 19.06
CA GLU A 212 9.74 10.60 18.27
C GLU A 212 8.41 11.14 17.75
N LEU A 213 7.49 10.26 17.35
CA LEU A 213 6.15 10.65 16.92
C LEU A 213 5.40 11.38 18.04
N LYS A 214 5.51 10.91 19.29
CA LYS A 214 4.90 11.56 20.46
C LYS A 214 5.35 13.01 20.63
N GLU A 215 6.64 13.27 20.44
CA GLU A 215 7.24 14.60 20.58
C GLU A 215 6.94 15.49 19.38
N HIS A 216 7.05 14.94 18.17
CA HIS A 216 6.89 15.67 16.92
C HIS A 216 5.42 16.04 16.64
N ASP A 217 4.54 15.04 16.74
CA ASP A 217 3.11 15.16 16.45
C ASP A 217 2.27 14.49 17.56
N PRO A 218 2.11 15.16 18.71
CA PRO A 218 1.33 14.63 19.83
C PRO A 218 -0.15 14.45 19.49
N LEU A 219 -0.68 15.13 18.47
CA LEU A 219 -2.06 14.92 18.02
C LEU A 219 -2.16 13.60 17.27
N LEU A 220 -1.30 13.35 16.28
CA LEU A 220 -1.28 12.06 15.59
C LEU A 220 -1.01 10.91 16.57
N TYR A 221 -0.05 11.08 17.48
CA TYR A 221 0.24 10.09 18.51
C TYR A 221 -1.00 9.73 19.32
N LYS A 222 -1.79 10.74 19.73
CA LYS A 222 -3.04 10.51 20.46
C LYS A 222 -4.04 9.74 19.59
N GLU A 223 -4.27 10.16 18.35
CA GLU A 223 -5.23 9.49 17.47
C GLU A 223 -4.83 8.04 17.17
N LEU A 224 -3.53 7.79 16.91
CA LEU A 224 -3.02 6.43 16.72
C LEU A 224 -3.16 5.57 17.98
N ARG A 225 -3.03 6.14 19.18
CA ARG A 225 -3.30 5.40 20.42
C ARG A 225 -4.75 4.94 20.51
N GLU A 226 -5.70 5.80 20.16
CA GLU A 226 -7.13 5.44 20.18
C GLU A 226 -7.46 4.40 19.10
N ILE A 227 -6.85 4.51 17.92
CA ILE A 227 -7.07 3.62 16.79
C ILE A 227 -6.41 2.26 17.03
N TRP A 228 -5.13 2.25 17.39
CA TRP A 228 -4.30 1.05 17.45
C TRP A 228 -4.19 0.42 18.84
N GLY A 229 -4.58 1.12 19.91
CA GLY A 229 -4.39 0.64 21.29
C GLY A 229 -2.99 0.95 21.82
N GLU A 230 -2.74 0.68 23.11
CA GLU A 230 -1.43 0.91 23.74
C GLU A 230 -0.36 -0.11 23.37
#